data_AF-A0A440V977-F1
#
_entry.id   AF-A0A440V977-F1
#
_cell.length_a   1.000
_cell.length_b   1.000
_cell.length_c   1.000
_cell.angle_alpha   90.00
_cell.angle_beta   90.00
_cell.angle_gamma   90.00
#
_symmetry.space_group_name_H-M   'P 1'
#
loop_
_entity.id
_entity.type
_entity.pdbx_description
1 polymer ?
#
loop_
_entity_poly.entity_id
_entity_poly.type
_entity_poly.pdbx_seq_one_letter_code
_entity_poly.pdbx_strand_id
1 'polypeptide(L)'
;MQRLHEADVTGVILDGKMDYVHLCLPMQFEPDRCCYTPVKVSSSVGEPILARYDASKQHWYGKNDNLPDERRAEIEAIKLQLVWRQDPRTVDGEILDPIRFPPDELKQLYNDMTSYAVAGQYQQRPAPRAGGMFQRAWFEGRIVRAAPKGTTWVRHWDLAGTRGGTGARTAGVKLGRDPEGRYYVGHVVTLREEGKSVRKTIETQAALDGKTVHISLPQDPGQAGKAQVQDFVAQLAGYKVHAEGETGDKVTRAEPFAAQCEHGNVYIVEGEWNTLYLDELCLFPASKLMDQVDASSGAFTRLLNIKGAMVISDDVLRRAAQPGPR
;
A
#
# COMPACT_ATOMS: atom_id res chain seq x y z
N MET A 1 -5.47 13.97 -12.20
CA MET A 1 -6.36 13.26 -11.23
C MET A 1 -5.60 12.02 -10.80
N GLN A 2 -5.52 11.75 -9.48
CA GLN A 2 -4.90 10.52 -8.97
C GLN A 2 -5.95 9.41 -9.00
N ARG A 3 -5.58 8.20 -9.43
CA ARG A 3 -6.47 7.03 -9.48
C ARG A 3 -6.00 5.98 -8.48
N LEU A 4 -6.60 5.97 -7.30
CA LEU A 4 -6.22 5.07 -6.21
C LEU A 4 -7.12 3.81 -6.12
N HIS A 5 -8.22 3.76 -6.87
CA HIS A 5 -9.20 2.67 -6.83
C HIS A 5 -9.94 2.52 -8.16
N GLU A 6 -10.34 1.29 -8.52
CA GLU A 6 -11.05 1.02 -9.79
C GLU A 6 -12.46 1.64 -9.83
N ALA A 7 -13.15 1.71 -8.70
CA ALA A 7 -14.47 2.35 -8.56
C ALA A 7 -14.41 3.87 -8.29
N ASP A 8 -13.30 4.53 -8.63
CA ASP A 8 -13.22 6.00 -8.57
C ASP A 8 -14.13 6.65 -9.64
N VAL A 9 -14.28 7.98 -9.61
CA VAL A 9 -15.12 8.71 -10.59
C VAL A 9 -14.73 8.38 -12.03
N THR A 10 -13.42 8.25 -12.28
CA THR A 10 -12.91 7.85 -13.60
C THR A 10 -13.37 6.44 -13.96
N GLY A 11 -13.35 5.49 -13.03
CA GLY A 11 -13.85 4.14 -13.22
C GLY A 11 -15.33 4.09 -13.55
N VAL A 12 -16.14 4.91 -12.88
CA VAL A 12 -17.58 5.02 -13.18
C VAL A 12 -17.82 5.59 -14.58
N ILE A 13 -17.01 6.56 -15.01
CA ILE A 13 -17.03 7.08 -16.39
C ILE A 13 -16.63 5.99 -17.39
N LEU A 14 -15.56 5.25 -17.09
CA LEU A 14 -15.05 4.16 -17.95
C LEU A 14 -16.03 2.99 -18.06
N ASP A 15 -16.83 2.73 -17.03
CA ASP A 15 -17.94 1.77 -17.03
C ASP A 15 -19.12 2.21 -17.92
N GLY A 16 -19.05 3.41 -18.53
CA GLY A 16 -20.11 3.94 -19.39
C GLY A 16 -21.37 4.37 -18.63
N LYS A 17 -21.27 4.53 -17.30
CA LYS A 17 -22.39 4.96 -16.44
C LYS A 17 -22.65 6.47 -16.51
N MET A 18 -21.78 7.23 -17.19
CA MET A 18 -21.89 8.67 -17.38
C MET A 18 -21.50 9.05 -18.81
N ASP A 19 -22.10 10.11 -19.33
CA ASP A 19 -21.85 10.63 -20.69
C ASP A 19 -20.61 11.55 -20.72
N TYR A 20 -19.47 11.04 -20.30
CA TYR A 20 -18.19 11.74 -20.34
C TYR A 20 -17.17 10.99 -21.21
N VAL A 21 -16.33 11.76 -21.91
CA VAL A 21 -15.17 11.24 -22.64
C VAL A 21 -13.94 11.33 -21.74
N HIS A 22 -13.31 10.19 -21.46
CA HIS A 22 -12.11 10.13 -20.64
C HIS A 22 -10.85 10.45 -21.47
N LEU A 23 -10.13 11.51 -21.10
CA LEU A 23 -8.81 11.87 -21.62
C LEU A 23 -7.75 11.51 -20.58
N CYS A 24 -6.88 10.56 -20.89
CA CYS A 24 -5.82 10.09 -19.99
C CYS A 24 -4.45 10.39 -20.59
N LEU A 25 -3.73 11.35 -19.99
CA LEU A 25 -2.34 11.65 -20.35
C LEU A 25 -1.46 11.35 -19.13
N PRO A 26 -0.81 10.18 -19.06
CA PRO A 26 0.03 9.81 -17.93
C PRO A 26 1.30 10.65 -17.88
N MET A 27 1.92 10.77 -16.70
CA MET A 27 3.16 11.53 -16.50
C MET A 27 4.26 11.07 -17.44
N GLN A 28 4.48 9.76 -17.53
CA GLN A 28 5.38 9.15 -18.50
C GLN A 28 4.56 8.47 -19.59
N PHE A 29 4.91 8.71 -20.85
CA PHE A 29 4.24 8.10 -21.99
C PHE A 29 4.44 6.59 -22.00
N GLU A 30 3.36 5.86 -22.30
CA GLU A 30 3.34 4.41 -22.46
C GLU A 30 2.72 4.14 -23.84
N PRO A 31 3.45 3.59 -24.84
CA PRO A 31 2.93 3.38 -26.19
C PRO A 31 1.64 2.56 -26.21
N ASP A 32 1.59 1.51 -25.38
CA ASP A 32 0.41 0.65 -25.20
C ASP A 32 -0.76 1.39 -24.55
N ARG A 33 -0.61 2.62 -24.04
CA ARG A 33 -1.69 3.42 -23.46
C ARG A 33 -1.79 4.79 -24.11
N CYS A 34 -1.33 4.90 -25.36
CA CYS A 34 -1.50 6.09 -26.16
C CYS A 34 -2.99 6.49 -26.20
N CYS A 35 -3.28 7.73 -25.79
CA CYS A 35 -4.65 8.17 -25.63
C CYS A 35 -5.28 8.55 -26.97
N TYR A 36 -6.43 7.96 -27.25
CA TYR A 36 -7.33 8.35 -28.34
C TYR A 36 -8.70 8.72 -27.76
N THR A 37 -9.37 9.68 -28.39
CA THR A 37 -10.76 10.04 -28.01
C THR A 37 -11.61 10.30 -29.26
N PRO A 38 -12.95 10.15 -29.19
CA PRO A 38 -13.84 10.48 -30.30
C PRO A 38 -14.03 11.99 -30.50
N VAL A 39 -13.33 12.84 -29.73
CA VAL A 39 -13.44 14.30 -29.79
C VAL A 39 -12.20 14.86 -30.49
N LYS A 40 -12.38 15.45 -31.66
CA LYS A 40 -11.31 16.20 -32.33
C LYS A 40 -11.09 17.54 -31.61
N VAL A 41 -9.85 17.80 -31.19
CA VAL A 41 -9.42 19.10 -30.68
C VAL A 41 -8.31 19.67 -31.56
N SER A 42 -8.00 20.96 -31.39
CA SER A 42 -6.93 21.62 -32.17
C SER A 42 -5.55 21.00 -31.95
N SER A 43 -5.32 20.39 -30.78
CA SER A 43 -4.08 19.72 -30.41
C SER A 43 -4.05 18.23 -30.79
N SER A 44 -5.10 17.69 -31.42
CA SER A 44 -5.12 16.29 -31.85
C SER A 44 -4.06 16.04 -32.93
N VAL A 45 -3.42 14.88 -32.88
CA VAL A 45 -2.23 14.57 -33.68
C VAL A 45 -2.58 13.61 -34.81
N GLY A 46 -2.22 13.99 -36.04
CA GLY A 46 -2.40 13.16 -37.22
C GLY A 46 -3.85 12.91 -37.63
N GLU A 47 -4.04 11.94 -38.52
CA GLU A 47 -5.36 11.53 -39.01
C GLU A 47 -6.06 10.60 -38.01
N PRO A 48 -7.40 10.65 -37.93
CA PRO A 48 -8.13 9.76 -37.05
C PRO A 48 -8.03 8.31 -37.52
N ILE A 49 -8.10 7.40 -36.55
CA ILE A 49 -8.13 5.96 -36.80
C ILE A 49 -9.50 5.39 -36.42
N LEU A 50 -9.84 4.26 -37.00
CA LEU A 50 -10.99 3.48 -36.57
C LEU A 50 -10.52 2.46 -35.54
N ALA A 51 -10.99 2.57 -34.29
CA ALA A 51 -10.49 1.77 -33.18
C ALA A 51 -11.61 1.33 -32.22
N ARG A 52 -11.29 0.37 -31.36
CA ARG A 52 -12.15 -0.17 -30.30
C ARG A 52 -11.48 0.07 -28.95
N TYR A 53 -12.26 0.44 -27.94
CA TYR A 53 -11.73 0.68 -26.61
C TYR A 53 -12.04 -0.50 -25.69
N ASP A 54 -11.00 -1.18 -25.21
CA ASP A 54 -11.10 -2.19 -24.16
C ASP A 54 -10.99 -1.51 -22.79
N ALA A 55 -12.13 -1.29 -22.14
CA ALA A 55 -12.20 -0.61 -20.84
C ALA A 55 -11.45 -1.35 -19.73
N SER A 56 -11.38 -2.68 -19.77
CA SER A 56 -10.70 -3.48 -18.74
C SER A 56 -9.18 -3.33 -18.81
N LYS A 57 -8.62 -3.19 -20.02
CA LYS A 57 -7.18 -2.94 -20.21
C LYS A 57 -6.84 -1.46 -20.42
N GLN A 58 -7.86 -0.60 -20.54
CA GLN A 58 -7.74 0.82 -20.89
C GLN A 58 -6.88 1.03 -22.15
N HIS A 59 -7.12 0.19 -23.16
CA HIS A 59 -6.33 0.12 -24.38
C HIS A 59 -7.21 0.36 -25.61
N TRP A 60 -6.68 1.08 -26.59
CA TRP A 60 -7.30 1.27 -27.89
C TRP A 60 -6.69 0.32 -28.91
N TYR A 61 -7.50 -0.59 -29.44
CA TYR A 61 -7.13 -1.46 -30.55
C TYR A 61 -7.61 -0.87 -31.86
N GLY A 62 -6.69 -0.54 -32.76
CA GLY A 62 -6.99 -0.17 -34.14
C GLY A 62 -7.72 -1.29 -34.87
N LYS A 63 -8.47 -0.94 -35.92
CA LYS A 63 -9.26 -1.88 -36.74
C LYS A 63 -8.45 -3.10 -37.20
N ASN A 64 -7.18 -2.89 -37.51
CA ASN A 64 -6.28 -3.89 -38.10
C ASN A 64 -5.25 -4.43 -37.09
N ASP A 65 -5.35 -4.07 -35.82
CA ASP A 65 -4.41 -4.52 -34.80
C ASP A 65 -4.66 -5.98 -34.43
N ASN A 66 -3.60 -6.68 -34.04
CA ASN A 66 -3.73 -8.04 -33.52
C ASN A 66 -4.38 -8.02 -32.15
N LEU A 67 -5.55 -8.65 -32.04
CA LEU A 67 -6.27 -8.77 -30.78
C LEU A 67 -5.73 -9.94 -29.94
N PRO A 68 -5.67 -9.80 -28.60
CA PRO A 68 -5.30 -10.90 -27.71
C PRO A 68 -6.26 -12.07 -27.82
N ASP A 69 -5.74 -13.30 -27.95
CA ASP A 69 -6.59 -14.48 -28.18
C ASP A 69 -7.61 -14.73 -27.06
N GLU A 70 -7.21 -14.52 -25.80
CA GLU A 70 -8.05 -14.72 -24.62
C GLU A 70 -9.29 -13.80 -24.59
N ARG A 71 -9.23 -12.62 -25.24
CA ARG A 71 -10.28 -11.60 -25.20
C ARG A 71 -10.76 -11.14 -26.58
N ARG A 72 -10.34 -11.84 -27.63
CA ARG A 72 -10.64 -11.51 -29.04
C ARG A 72 -12.14 -11.30 -29.25
N ALA A 73 -12.97 -12.25 -28.81
CA ALA A 73 -14.42 -12.21 -28.99
C ALA A 73 -15.07 -11.01 -28.29
N GLU A 74 -14.63 -10.69 -27.07
CA GLU A 74 -15.13 -9.53 -26.31
C GLU A 74 -14.77 -8.22 -27.00
N ILE A 75 -13.52 -8.08 -27.43
CA ILE A 75 -13.03 -6.87 -28.10
C ILE A 75 -13.68 -6.71 -29.47
N GLU A 76 -13.86 -7.78 -30.24
CA GLU A 76 -14.51 -7.74 -31.56
C GLU A 76 -15.98 -7.31 -31.48
N ALA A 77 -16.67 -7.65 -30.39
CA ALA A 77 -18.04 -7.22 -30.14
C ALA A 77 -18.17 -5.71 -29.86
N ILE A 78 -17.06 -5.03 -29.50
CA ILE A 78 -17.05 -3.59 -29.26
C ILE A 78 -17.17 -2.84 -30.60
N LYS A 79 -18.06 -1.85 -30.62
CA LYS A 79 -18.28 -1.02 -31.80
C LYS A 79 -17.03 -0.22 -32.14
N LEU A 80 -16.63 -0.29 -33.40
CA LEU A 80 -15.60 0.57 -33.96
C LEU A 80 -16.04 2.04 -33.94
N GLN A 81 -15.13 2.91 -33.49
CA GLN A 81 -15.34 4.35 -33.41
C GLN A 81 -14.19 5.07 -34.11
N LEU A 82 -14.51 6.20 -34.73
CA LEU A 82 -13.51 7.10 -35.29
C LEU A 82 -12.93 7.93 -34.14
N VAL A 83 -11.62 7.86 -33.95
CA VAL A 83 -10.94 8.49 -32.80
C VAL A 83 -9.68 9.21 -33.22
N TRP A 84 -9.36 10.29 -32.50
CA TRP A 84 -8.19 11.13 -32.71
C TRP A 84 -7.17 10.88 -31.60
N ARG A 85 -5.90 10.79 -32.00
CA ARG A 85 -4.78 10.71 -31.05
C ARG A 85 -4.66 12.03 -30.30
N GLN A 86 -4.61 11.96 -28.99
CA GLN A 86 -4.50 13.13 -28.11
C GLN A 86 -3.12 13.33 -27.53
N ASP A 87 -2.30 12.27 -27.49
CA ASP A 87 -0.94 12.34 -26.95
C ASP A 87 0.10 12.54 -28.07
N PRO A 88 0.82 13.67 -28.12
CA PRO A 88 1.86 13.91 -29.12
C PRO A 88 3.14 13.10 -28.88
N ARG A 89 3.35 12.58 -27.67
CA ARG A 89 4.56 11.84 -27.30
C ARG A 89 4.61 10.50 -28.00
N THR A 90 5.81 10.03 -28.34
CA THR A 90 6.00 8.79 -29.13
C THR A 90 6.98 7.82 -28.51
N VAL A 91 7.82 8.28 -27.57
CA VAL A 91 8.88 7.49 -26.97
C VAL A 91 8.45 7.01 -25.59
N ASP A 92 8.53 5.70 -25.33
CA ASP A 92 8.23 5.14 -24.01
C ASP A 92 9.04 5.85 -22.91
N GLY A 93 8.35 6.27 -21.84
CA GLY A 93 8.94 7.05 -20.75
C GLY A 93 8.98 8.58 -20.96
N GLU A 94 8.56 9.12 -22.11
CA GLU A 94 8.58 10.56 -22.38
C GLU A 94 7.69 11.34 -21.39
N ILE A 95 8.27 12.32 -20.69
CA ILE A 95 7.61 13.10 -19.64
C ILE A 95 6.60 14.08 -20.26
N LEU A 96 5.40 14.16 -19.68
CA LEU A 96 4.29 14.97 -20.19
C LEU A 96 4.63 16.48 -20.24
N ASP A 97 5.31 16.97 -19.22
CA ASP A 97 5.74 18.36 -19.12
C ASP A 97 7.11 18.41 -18.41
N PRO A 98 8.22 18.28 -19.16
CA PRO A 98 9.56 18.22 -18.58
C PRO A 98 10.03 19.57 -18.00
N ILE A 99 9.35 20.69 -18.32
CA ILE A 99 9.64 22.00 -17.72
C ILE A 99 9.03 22.06 -16.33
N ARG A 100 7.78 21.62 -16.19
CA ARG A 100 7.08 21.58 -14.90
C ARG A 100 7.57 20.44 -14.00
N PHE A 101 8.00 19.33 -14.59
CA PHE A 101 8.50 18.15 -13.89
C PHE A 101 9.86 17.73 -14.45
N PRO A 102 10.94 18.40 -14.03
CA PRO A 102 12.29 18.05 -14.47
C PRO A 102 12.61 16.57 -14.17
N PRO A 103 13.33 15.86 -15.06
CA PRO A 103 13.61 14.43 -14.90
C PRO A 103 14.27 14.06 -13.56
N ASP A 104 15.19 14.89 -13.07
CA ASP A 104 15.90 14.64 -11.81
C ASP A 104 14.98 14.79 -10.59
N GLU A 105 14.06 15.76 -10.63
CA GLU A 105 13.07 15.96 -9.57
C GLU A 105 12.04 14.82 -9.56
N LEU A 106 11.58 14.38 -10.73
CA LEU A 106 10.70 13.21 -10.83
C LEU A 106 11.37 11.95 -10.28
N LYS A 107 12.67 11.77 -10.57
CA LYS A 107 13.42 10.63 -10.05
C LYS A 107 13.52 10.67 -8.53
N GLN A 108 13.76 11.84 -7.93
CA GLN A 108 13.76 11.99 -6.47
C GLN A 108 12.38 11.70 -5.88
N LEU A 109 11.34 12.26 -6.49
CA LEU A 109 9.95 12.06 -6.07
C LEU A 109 9.53 10.58 -6.12
N TYR A 110 9.99 9.84 -7.13
CA TYR A 110 9.72 8.41 -7.24
C TYR A 110 10.52 7.57 -6.24
N ASN A 111 11.71 7.99 -5.81
CA ASN A 111 12.45 7.26 -4.78
C ASN A 111 11.71 7.27 -3.42
N ASP A 112 10.95 8.34 -3.16
CA ASP A 112 10.18 8.48 -1.93
C ASP A 112 8.81 7.77 -1.99
N MET A 113 8.46 7.16 -3.13
CA MET A 113 7.15 6.58 -3.40
C MET A 113 7.23 5.12 -3.83
N THR A 114 6.18 4.37 -3.55
CA THR A 114 6.07 3.00 -4.06
C THR A 114 5.72 2.99 -5.54
N SER A 115 6.05 1.92 -6.27
CA SER A 115 5.61 1.74 -7.65
C SER A 115 4.08 1.75 -7.80
N TYR A 116 3.34 1.41 -6.75
CA TYR A 116 1.88 1.54 -6.64
C TYR A 116 1.43 3.00 -6.49
N ALA A 117 2.07 3.77 -5.62
CA ALA A 117 1.76 5.18 -5.47
C ALA A 117 2.09 5.95 -6.76
N VAL A 118 3.22 5.64 -7.41
CA VAL A 118 3.59 6.22 -8.71
C VAL A 118 2.56 5.86 -9.79
N ALA A 119 2.12 4.60 -9.81
CA ALA A 119 1.07 4.10 -10.69
C ALA A 119 -0.23 4.90 -10.57
N GLY A 120 -0.77 5.01 -9.35
CA GLY A 120 -2.03 5.71 -9.10
C GLY A 120 -1.94 7.21 -9.32
N GLN A 121 -0.89 7.84 -8.80
CA GLN A 121 -0.79 9.29 -8.76
C GLN A 121 -0.30 9.90 -10.07
N TYR A 122 0.67 9.28 -10.76
CA TYR A 122 1.33 9.84 -11.93
C TYR A 122 0.95 9.14 -13.24
N GLN A 123 0.79 7.81 -13.23
CA GLN A 123 0.41 7.04 -14.42
C GLN A 123 -1.10 6.84 -14.60
N GLN A 124 -1.91 7.39 -13.68
CA GLN A 124 -3.38 7.31 -13.67
C GLN A 124 -3.90 5.87 -13.80
N ARG A 125 -3.26 4.93 -13.09
CA ARG A 125 -3.67 3.52 -13.07
C ARG A 125 -3.91 3.05 -11.63
N PRO A 126 -5.06 2.41 -11.32
CA PRO A 126 -5.34 1.90 -9.98
C PRO A 126 -4.37 0.81 -9.49
N ALA A 127 -3.57 0.20 -10.37
CA ALA A 127 -2.57 -0.80 -10.00
C ALA A 127 -1.29 -0.67 -10.86
N PRO A 128 -0.10 -0.96 -10.32
CA PRO A 128 1.15 -1.01 -11.05
C PRO A 128 1.17 -2.01 -12.22
N ARG A 129 2.07 -1.80 -13.17
CA ARG A 129 2.32 -2.72 -14.31
C ARG A 129 2.72 -4.13 -13.86
N ALA A 130 3.28 -4.25 -12.65
CA ALA A 130 3.79 -5.50 -12.08
C ALA A 130 2.82 -6.21 -11.11
N GLY A 131 1.60 -5.71 -10.88
CA GLY A 131 0.60 -6.35 -10.01
C GLY A 131 0.18 -5.49 -8.79
N GLY A 132 -0.20 -6.15 -7.69
CA GLY A 132 -0.66 -5.50 -6.45
C GLY A 132 0.38 -4.60 -5.76
N MET A 133 0.01 -3.97 -4.65
CA MET A 133 0.88 -3.05 -3.91
C MET A 133 2.15 -3.72 -3.36
N PHE A 134 2.09 -5.02 -3.07
CA PHE A 134 3.24 -5.82 -2.63
C PHE A 134 3.58 -6.88 -3.68
N GLN A 135 4.87 -7.09 -3.93
CA GLN A 135 5.32 -8.16 -4.84
C GLN A 135 6.04 -9.26 -4.07
N ARG A 136 5.71 -10.53 -4.39
CA ARG A 136 6.34 -11.70 -3.76
C ARG A 136 7.86 -11.70 -3.90
N ALA A 137 8.36 -11.30 -5.08
CA ALA A 137 9.78 -11.24 -5.38
C ALA A 137 10.57 -10.33 -4.42
N TRP A 138 9.93 -9.32 -3.81
CA TRP A 138 10.57 -8.45 -2.84
C TRP A 138 11.02 -9.20 -1.57
N PHE A 139 10.39 -10.34 -1.26
CA PHE A 139 10.70 -11.16 -0.08
C PHE A 139 11.62 -12.35 -0.39
N GLU A 140 11.95 -12.58 -1.66
CA GLU A 140 12.88 -13.65 -2.05
C GLU A 140 14.27 -13.41 -1.44
N GLY A 141 14.82 -14.43 -0.81
CA GLY A 141 16.10 -14.33 -0.09
C GLY A 141 16.05 -13.54 1.23
N ARG A 142 14.87 -13.07 1.67
CA ARG A 142 14.68 -12.29 2.90
C ARG A 142 13.89 -13.02 4.00
N ILE A 143 13.74 -14.34 3.85
CA ILE A 143 13.21 -15.21 4.90
C ILE A 143 14.37 -15.65 5.80
N VAL A 144 14.28 -15.32 7.09
CA VAL A 144 15.35 -15.56 8.09
C VAL A 144 14.83 -16.44 9.22
N ARG A 145 15.72 -17.20 9.88
CA ARG A 145 15.32 -18.06 11.01
C ARG A 145 15.01 -17.27 12.28
N ALA A 146 15.62 -16.10 12.46
CA ALA A 146 15.42 -15.24 13.62
C ALA A 146 15.83 -13.80 13.29
N ALA A 147 15.20 -12.83 13.94
CA ALA A 147 15.66 -11.45 13.89
C ALA A 147 16.89 -11.22 14.81
N PRO A 148 17.71 -10.19 14.54
CA PRO A 148 18.85 -9.84 15.38
C PRO A 148 18.47 -9.53 16.84
N LYS A 149 19.43 -9.70 17.74
CA LYS A 149 19.30 -9.24 19.14
C LYS A 149 19.19 -7.71 19.18
N GLY A 150 18.46 -7.19 20.16
CA GLY A 150 18.22 -5.74 20.27
C GLY A 150 17.09 -5.23 19.38
N THR A 151 16.45 -6.10 18.58
CA THR A 151 15.24 -5.74 17.82
C THR A 151 14.14 -5.26 18.77
N THR A 152 13.64 -4.05 18.52
CA THR A 152 12.48 -3.48 19.21
C THR A 152 11.23 -3.96 18.52
N TRP A 153 10.28 -4.52 19.26
CA TRP A 153 9.10 -5.19 18.71
C TRP A 153 7.82 -4.47 19.05
N VAL A 154 6.91 -4.45 18.08
CA VAL A 154 5.50 -4.07 18.23
C VAL A 154 4.64 -5.24 17.75
N ARG A 155 3.58 -5.58 18.48
CA ARG A 155 2.44 -6.32 17.92
C ARG A 155 1.25 -5.37 17.79
N HIS A 156 0.80 -5.17 16.57
CA HIS A 156 -0.44 -4.43 16.31
C HIS A 156 -1.56 -5.41 15.96
N TRP A 157 -2.76 -5.09 16.43
CA TRP A 157 -3.95 -5.89 16.17
C TRP A 157 -4.96 -5.11 15.35
N ASP A 158 -5.31 -5.58 14.16
CA ASP A 158 -6.55 -5.16 13.49
C ASP A 158 -7.71 -6.01 14.04
N LEU A 159 -8.77 -5.36 14.51
CA LEU A 159 -9.89 -6.03 15.19
C LEU A 159 -11.11 -6.08 14.29
N ALA A 160 -11.55 -7.28 13.92
CA ALA A 160 -12.79 -7.45 13.15
C ALA A 160 -14.03 -7.25 14.03
N GLY A 161 -15.04 -6.55 13.50
CA GLY A 161 -16.28 -6.21 14.20
C GLY A 161 -17.43 -7.22 14.07
N THR A 162 -17.33 -8.26 13.22
CA THR A 162 -18.46 -9.16 12.91
C THR A 162 -18.07 -10.64 12.73
N ARG A 163 -18.98 -11.56 13.10
CA ARG A 163 -18.82 -13.02 13.00
C ARG A 163 -18.84 -13.56 11.58
N GLY A 164 -17.86 -14.42 11.29
CA GLY A 164 -17.97 -15.48 10.27
C GLY A 164 -18.03 -15.00 8.80
N GLY A 165 -17.82 -15.96 7.89
CA GLY A 165 -17.79 -15.73 6.44
C GLY A 165 -16.38 -15.66 5.85
N THR A 166 -16.30 -15.32 4.56
CA THR A 166 -15.02 -15.09 3.86
C THR A 166 -14.46 -13.68 4.08
N GLY A 167 -15.10 -12.87 4.94
CA GLY A 167 -14.75 -11.47 5.22
C GLY A 167 -13.66 -11.26 6.29
N ALA A 168 -13.66 -10.05 6.86
CA ALA A 168 -12.65 -9.49 7.76
C ALA A 168 -12.29 -10.41 8.94
N ARG A 169 -11.01 -10.41 9.29
CA ARG A 169 -10.40 -11.22 10.35
C ARG A 169 -9.78 -10.30 11.38
N THR A 170 -9.75 -10.75 12.62
CA THR A 170 -8.81 -10.14 13.57
C THR A 170 -7.42 -10.61 13.20
N ALA A 171 -6.48 -9.69 13.00
CA ALA A 171 -5.11 -9.98 12.60
C ALA A 171 -4.12 -9.33 13.58
N GLY A 172 -3.19 -10.13 14.11
CA GLY A 172 -2.12 -9.67 14.99
C GLY A 172 -0.77 -9.81 14.33
N VAL A 173 -0.18 -8.72 13.86
CA VAL A 173 1.14 -8.71 13.20
C VAL A 173 2.20 -8.21 14.17
N LYS A 174 3.24 -9.01 14.38
CA LYS A 174 4.44 -8.63 15.14
C LYS A 174 5.50 -8.12 14.19
N LEU A 175 5.82 -6.85 14.27
CA LEU A 175 6.84 -6.17 13.48
C LEU A 175 7.95 -5.64 14.37
N GLY A 176 9.19 -5.81 13.95
CA GLY A 176 10.37 -5.38 14.68
C GLY A 176 11.27 -4.46 13.87
N ARG A 177 12.02 -3.59 14.56
CA ARG A 177 13.11 -2.79 14.00
C ARG A 177 14.41 -3.16 14.70
N ASP A 178 15.41 -3.64 13.95
CA ASP A 178 16.73 -3.94 14.50
C ASP A 178 17.55 -2.65 14.74
N PRO A 179 18.68 -2.73 15.47
CA PRO A 179 19.55 -1.58 15.68
C PRO A 179 20.11 -0.95 14.39
N GLU A 180 20.22 -1.73 13.33
CA GLU A 180 20.66 -1.27 12.00
C GLU A 180 19.54 -0.59 11.20
N GLY A 181 18.31 -0.58 11.71
CA GLY A 181 17.15 0.07 11.11
C GLY A 181 16.38 -0.79 10.11
N ARG A 182 16.69 -2.07 9.96
CA ARG A 182 15.94 -3.03 9.14
C ARG A 182 14.69 -3.51 9.87
N TYR A 183 13.69 -3.93 9.11
CA TYR A 183 12.40 -4.34 9.63
C TYR A 183 12.20 -5.85 9.53
N TYR A 184 11.50 -6.44 10.51
CA TYR A 184 11.27 -7.88 10.58
C TYR A 184 9.80 -8.17 10.91
N VAL A 185 9.11 -8.90 10.04
CA VAL A 185 7.83 -9.52 10.39
C VAL A 185 8.15 -10.79 11.17
N GLY A 186 7.94 -10.76 12.48
CA GLY A 186 8.36 -11.81 13.41
C GLY A 186 7.32 -12.91 13.61
N HIS A 187 6.04 -12.58 13.53
CA HIS A 187 4.94 -13.52 13.70
C HIS A 187 3.62 -12.89 13.25
N VAL A 188 2.79 -13.67 12.57
CA VAL A 188 1.43 -13.25 12.22
C VAL A 188 0.43 -14.28 12.72
N VAL A 189 -0.62 -13.79 13.39
CA VAL A 189 -1.76 -14.60 13.81
C VAL A 189 -3.02 -14.00 13.21
N THR A 190 -3.91 -14.84 12.66
CA THR A 190 -5.23 -14.41 12.22
C THR A 190 -6.28 -15.30 12.85
N LEU A 191 -7.42 -14.71 13.20
CA LEU A 191 -8.56 -15.45 13.73
C LEU A 191 -9.89 -14.88 13.22
N ARG A 192 -10.88 -15.77 13.13
CA ARG A 192 -12.25 -15.47 12.70
C ARG A 192 -13.22 -15.73 13.85
N GLU A 193 -12.90 -15.22 15.03
CA GLU A 193 -13.71 -15.38 16.24
C GLU A 193 -14.06 -14.03 16.84
N GLU A 194 -14.94 -14.03 17.84
CA GLU A 194 -15.47 -12.81 18.46
C GLU A 194 -15.12 -12.71 19.95
N GLY A 195 -15.12 -11.48 20.46
CA GLY A 195 -15.19 -11.16 21.87
C GLY A 195 -14.14 -11.88 22.73
N LYS A 196 -14.58 -12.89 23.50
CA LYS A 196 -13.76 -13.59 24.49
C LYS A 196 -12.57 -14.33 23.86
N SER A 197 -12.74 -14.95 22.69
CA SER A 197 -11.66 -15.68 22.05
C SER A 197 -10.59 -14.74 21.51
N VAL A 198 -10.98 -13.59 20.95
CA VAL A 198 -10.05 -12.54 20.54
C VAL A 198 -9.24 -12.04 21.74
N ARG A 199 -9.93 -11.70 22.82
CA ARG A 199 -9.30 -11.28 24.08
C ARG A 199 -8.30 -12.31 24.61
N LYS A 200 -8.70 -13.58 24.68
CA LYS A 200 -7.83 -14.69 25.13
C LYS A 200 -6.62 -14.88 24.20
N THR A 201 -6.82 -14.73 22.89
CA THR A 201 -5.74 -14.84 21.90
C THR A 201 -4.74 -13.69 22.07
N ILE A 202 -5.23 -12.46 22.26
CA ILE A 202 -4.38 -11.30 22.52
C ILE A 202 -3.55 -11.49 23.80
N GLU A 203 -4.16 -11.95 24.89
CA GLU A 203 -3.43 -12.27 26.14
C GLU A 203 -2.39 -13.36 25.94
N THR A 204 -2.76 -14.44 25.25
CA THR A 204 -1.86 -15.58 24.99
C THR A 204 -0.65 -15.12 24.17
N GLN A 205 -0.89 -14.32 23.13
CA GLN A 205 0.18 -13.79 22.29
C GLN A 205 1.04 -12.76 23.02
N ALA A 206 0.45 -11.92 23.88
CA ALA A 206 1.20 -11.00 24.73
C ALA A 206 2.14 -11.77 25.67
N ALA A 207 1.68 -12.87 26.26
CA ALA A 207 2.49 -13.73 27.10
C ALA A 207 3.64 -14.41 26.34
N LEU A 208 3.37 -14.91 25.13
CA LEU A 208 4.39 -15.53 24.25
C LEU A 208 5.42 -14.50 23.75
N ASP A 209 4.98 -13.28 23.47
CA ASP A 209 5.84 -12.20 23.01
C ASP A 209 6.76 -11.64 24.10
N GLY A 210 6.27 -11.68 25.34
CA GLY A 210 6.96 -11.13 26.51
C GLY A 210 6.72 -9.63 26.70
N LYS A 211 7.08 -9.15 27.90
CA LYS A 211 6.75 -7.79 28.38
C LYS A 211 7.49 -6.66 27.67
N THR A 212 8.53 -6.98 26.89
CA THR A 212 9.31 -5.98 26.15
C THR A 212 8.62 -5.51 24.88
N VAL A 213 7.70 -6.32 24.33
CA VAL A 213 6.97 -6.02 23.10
C VAL A 213 5.90 -4.98 23.38
N HIS A 214 5.82 -3.97 22.51
CA HIS A 214 4.76 -2.97 22.55
C HIS A 214 3.51 -3.54 21.89
N ILE A 215 2.36 -3.42 22.54
CA ILE A 215 1.08 -3.85 22.00
C ILE A 215 0.35 -2.60 21.52
N SER A 216 -0.14 -2.63 20.28
CA SER A 216 -0.88 -1.55 19.67
C SER A 216 -2.28 -2.03 19.28
N LEU A 217 -3.28 -1.19 19.57
CA LEU A 217 -4.68 -1.42 19.26
C LEU A 217 -5.26 -0.21 18.50
N PRO A 218 -6.16 -0.41 17.52
CA PRO A 218 -6.90 0.67 16.91
C PRO A 218 -7.88 1.25 17.93
N GLN A 219 -8.12 2.56 17.85
CA GLN A 219 -9.11 3.24 18.67
C GLN A 219 -10.09 4.02 17.79
N ASP A 220 -11.34 3.56 17.75
CA ASP A 220 -12.42 4.33 17.18
C ASP A 220 -12.73 5.57 18.02
N PRO A 221 -13.08 6.72 17.39
CA PRO A 221 -13.35 7.97 18.11
C PRO A 221 -14.59 7.91 19.01
N GLY A 222 -15.51 6.97 18.75
CA GLY A 222 -16.75 6.78 19.51
C GLY A 222 -16.55 6.27 20.94
N GLN A 223 -17.58 6.41 21.78
CA GLN A 223 -17.53 5.94 23.18
C GLN A 223 -17.23 4.44 23.29
N ALA A 224 -17.79 3.62 22.41
CA ALA A 224 -17.58 2.17 22.41
C ALA A 224 -16.11 1.79 22.17
N GLY A 225 -15.42 2.46 21.24
CA GLY A 225 -13.99 2.23 20.98
C GLY A 225 -13.11 2.63 22.16
N LYS A 226 -13.40 3.76 22.80
CA LYS A 226 -12.69 4.19 24.02
C LYS A 226 -12.86 3.20 25.18
N ALA A 227 -14.08 2.69 25.40
CA ALA A 227 -14.34 1.69 26.42
C ALA A 227 -13.62 0.36 26.11
N GLN A 228 -13.64 -0.08 24.85
CA GLN A 228 -12.94 -1.29 24.42
C GLN A 228 -11.42 -1.20 24.68
N VAL A 229 -10.80 -0.06 24.38
CA VAL A 229 -9.39 0.21 24.69
C VAL A 229 -9.12 0.15 26.19
N GLN A 230 -9.97 0.79 27.01
CA GLN A 230 -9.82 0.75 28.48
C GLN A 230 -9.87 -0.68 29.02
N ASP A 231 -10.79 -1.50 28.52
CA ASP A 231 -10.88 -2.91 28.90
C ASP A 231 -9.60 -3.67 28.54
N PHE A 232 -9.06 -3.48 27.33
CA PHE A 232 -7.83 -4.14 26.91
C PHE A 232 -6.62 -3.69 27.72
N VAL A 233 -6.52 -2.41 28.05
CA VAL A 233 -5.45 -1.87 28.91
C VAL A 233 -5.51 -2.48 30.31
N ALA A 234 -6.71 -2.62 30.88
CA ALA A 234 -6.90 -3.27 32.18
C ALA A 234 -6.54 -4.77 32.12
N GLN A 235 -6.97 -5.46 31.06
CA GLN A 235 -6.72 -6.87 30.83
C GLN A 235 -5.23 -7.20 30.65
N LEU A 236 -4.49 -6.33 29.97
CA LEU A 236 -3.07 -6.49 29.66
C LEU A 236 -2.18 -5.73 30.66
N ALA A 237 -2.57 -5.72 31.93
CA ALA A 237 -1.78 -5.12 32.99
C ALA A 237 -0.35 -5.71 33.03
N GLY A 238 0.65 -4.84 33.01
CA GLY A 238 2.07 -5.23 32.99
C GLY A 238 2.68 -5.37 31.59
N TYR A 239 1.91 -5.12 30.52
CA TYR A 239 2.40 -4.97 29.15
C TYR A 239 2.39 -3.50 28.71
N LYS A 240 3.18 -3.18 27.68
CA LYS A 240 3.24 -1.83 27.09
C LYS A 240 2.12 -1.67 26.05
N VAL A 241 0.91 -1.34 26.48
CA VAL A 241 -0.25 -1.20 25.59
C VAL A 241 -0.42 0.25 25.15
N HIS A 242 -0.72 0.43 23.87
CA HIS A 242 -0.97 1.71 23.23
C HIS A 242 -2.21 1.60 22.34
N ALA A 243 -3.00 2.65 22.33
CA ALA A 243 -4.15 2.77 21.46
C ALA A 243 -4.03 4.05 20.64
N GLU A 244 -4.19 3.93 19.33
CA GLU A 244 -4.04 5.03 18.39
C GLU A 244 -5.23 5.03 17.44
N GLY A 245 -5.74 6.22 17.14
CA GLY A 245 -6.76 6.39 16.11
C GLY A 245 -6.09 6.28 14.74
N GLU A 246 -6.71 5.52 13.84
CA GLU A 246 -6.23 5.42 12.48
C GLU A 246 -6.90 6.47 11.59
N THR A 247 -6.11 7.32 10.94
CA THR A 247 -6.59 8.31 9.99
C THR A 247 -6.09 7.99 8.58
N GLY A 248 -6.87 8.38 7.57
CA GLY A 248 -6.60 8.05 6.17
C GLY A 248 -7.18 6.69 5.77
N ASP A 249 -7.34 6.49 4.46
CA ASP A 249 -7.80 5.23 3.90
C ASP A 249 -6.71 4.15 4.02
N LYS A 250 -7.13 2.88 3.96
CA LYS A 250 -6.26 1.72 4.17
C LYS A 250 -5.11 1.62 3.18
N VAL A 251 -5.33 2.02 1.93
CA VAL A 251 -4.30 1.99 0.88
C VAL A 251 -3.22 3.00 1.21
N THR A 252 -3.59 4.25 1.51
CA THR A 252 -2.65 5.30 1.90
C THR A 252 -1.85 4.91 3.16
N ARG A 253 -2.48 4.28 4.15
CA ARG A 253 -1.78 3.82 5.38
C ARG A 253 -0.77 2.70 5.11
N ALA A 254 -0.99 1.89 4.07
CA ALA A 254 -0.09 0.80 3.71
C ALA A 254 1.13 1.26 2.90
N GLU A 255 1.07 2.43 2.25
CA GLU A 255 2.15 2.94 1.40
C GLU A 255 3.52 3.02 2.11
N PRO A 256 3.64 3.55 3.35
CA PRO A 256 4.93 3.64 4.02
C PRO A 256 5.56 2.27 4.29
N PHE A 257 4.75 1.27 4.63
CA PHE A 257 5.23 -0.10 4.85
C PHE A 257 5.59 -0.78 3.52
N ALA A 258 4.76 -0.62 2.50
CA ALA A 258 5.02 -1.13 1.15
C ALA A 258 6.33 -0.57 0.57
N ALA A 259 6.64 0.70 0.83
CA ALA A 259 7.91 1.31 0.42
C ALA A 259 9.12 0.59 1.04
N GLN A 260 9.05 0.22 2.32
CA GLN A 260 10.13 -0.53 2.95
C GLN A 260 10.27 -1.95 2.40
N CYS A 261 9.15 -2.60 2.04
CA CYS A 261 9.17 -3.90 1.37
C CYS A 261 9.83 -3.79 -0.02
N GLU A 262 9.42 -2.81 -0.82
CA GLU A 262 9.93 -2.60 -2.19
C GLU A 262 11.44 -2.32 -2.21
N HIS A 263 11.93 -1.53 -1.24
CA HIS A 263 13.36 -1.25 -1.09
C HIS A 263 14.15 -2.41 -0.45
N GLY A 264 13.49 -3.51 -0.12
CA GLY A 264 14.14 -4.71 0.42
C GLY A 264 14.62 -4.58 1.87
N ASN A 265 14.03 -3.65 2.64
CA ASN A 265 14.36 -3.41 4.05
C ASN A 265 13.58 -4.30 5.02
N VAL A 266 12.59 -5.05 4.52
CA VAL A 266 11.72 -5.92 5.31
C VAL A 266 12.11 -7.38 5.14
N TYR A 267 12.33 -8.04 6.27
CA TYR A 267 12.64 -9.46 6.39
C TYR A 267 11.48 -10.20 7.06
N ILE A 268 11.34 -11.48 6.79
CA ILE A 268 10.28 -12.32 7.35
C ILE A 268 10.93 -13.43 8.17
N VAL A 269 10.54 -13.56 9.44
CA VAL A 269 10.96 -14.70 10.25
C VAL A 269 10.22 -15.94 9.79
N GLU A 270 10.93 -17.05 9.59
CA GLU A 270 10.36 -18.32 9.13
C GLU A 270 9.24 -18.82 10.05
N GLY A 271 8.09 -19.16 9.46
CA GLY A 271 6.95 -19.71 10.18
C GLY A 271 5.85 -20.20 9.23
N GLU A 272 4.93 -21.01 9.76
CA GLU A 272 3.79 -21.57 9.01
C GLU A 272 2.83 -20.49 8.49
N TRP A 273 2.85 -19.31 9.09
CA TRP A 273 2.02 -18.15 8.72
C TRP A 273 2.50 -17.43 7.45
N ASN A 274 3.74 -17.67 7.00
CA ASN A 274 4.39 -16.89 5.94
C ASN A 274 3.63 -16.94 4.61
N THR A 275 3.18 -18.12 4.20
CA THR A 275 2.47 -18.30 2.92
C THR A 275 1.17 -17.50 2.90
N LEU A 276 0.33 -17.65 3.93
CA LEU A 276 -0.95 -16.96 4.03
C LEU A 276 -0.80 -15.45 4.16
N TYR A 277 0.25 -14.99 4.85
CA TYR A 277 0.58 -13.58 4.96
C TYR A 277 1.00 -12.99 3.61
N LEU A 278 1.96 -13.63 2.93
CA LEU A 278 2.46 -13.18 1.64
C LEU A 278 1.39 -13.23 0.54
N ASP A 279 0.51 -14.24 0.56
CA ASP A 279 -0.61 -14.34 -0.37
C ASP A 279 -1.55 -13.14 -0.20
N GLU A 280 -1.90 -12.77 1.03
CA GLU A 280 -2.76 -11.62 1.31
C GLU A 280 -2.11 -10.30 0.90
N LEU A 281 -0.83 -10.10 1.25
CA LEU A 281 -0.07 -8.89 0.85
C LEU A 281 -0.04 -8.73 -0.67
N CYS A 282 0.26 -9.80 -1.42
CA CYS A 282 0.38 -9.72 -2.88
C CYS A 282 -0.96 -9.47 -3.59
N LEU A 283 -2.08 -9.82 -2.96
CA LEU A 283 -3.42 -9.55 -3.49
C LEU A 283 -3.96 -8.17 -3.09
N PHE A 284 -3.29 -7.44 -2.18
CA PHE A 284 -3.70 -6.10 -1.80
C PHE A 284 -3.37 -5.09 -2.91
N PRO A 285 -4.27 -4.13 -3.22
CA PRO A 285 -5.55 -3.84 -2.57
C PRO A 285 -6.77 -4.46 -3.26
N ALA A 286 -6.59 -5.33 -4.26
CA ALA A 286 -7.69 -5.94 -5.01
C ALA A 286 -8.49 -6.99 -4.20
N SER A 287 -7.89 -7.53 -3.13
CA SER A 287 -8.52 -8.49 -2.23
C SER A 287 -9.51 -7.83 -1.25
N LYS A 288 -10.56 -8.57 -0.90
CA LYS A 288 -11.45 -8.23 0.22
C LYS A 288 -10.80 -8.47 1.59
N LEU A 289 -9.78 -9.34 1.64
CA LEU A 289 -8.97 -9.56 2.84
C LEU A 289 -7.82 -8.56 2.83
N MET A 290 -7.77 -7.75 3.89
CA MET A 290 -6.79 -6.66 4.05
C MET A 290 -6.31 -6.53 5.50
N ASP A 291 -6.78 -7.39 6.40
CA ASP A 291 -6.59 -7.24 7.85
C ASP A 291 -5.12 -7.42 8.24
N GLN A 292 -4.38 -8.32 7.57
CA GLN A 292 -2.95 -8.49 7.81
C GLN A 292 -2.14 -7.30 7.29
N VAL A 293 -2.59 -6.65 6.21
CA VAL A 293 -1.96 -5.44 5.67
C VAL A 293 -2.21 -4.25 6.59
N ASP A 294 -3.44 -4.08 7.07
CA ASP A 294 -3.80 -3.06 8.06
C ASP A 294 -2.99 -3.25 9.34
N ALA A 295 -2.95 -4.48 9.89
CA ALA A 295 -2.17 -4.76 11.08
C ALA A 295 -0.66 -4.53 10.88
N SER A 296 -0.12 -4.81 9.70
CA SER A 296 1.29 -4.50 9.37
C SER A 296 1.55 -3.00 9.34
N SER A 297 0.63 -2.24 8.76
CA SER A 297 0.70 -0.78 8.62
C SER A 297 0.60 -0.08 9.98
N GLY A 298 -0.32 -0.55 10.83
CA GLY A 298 -0.46 -0.08 12.21
C GLY A 298 0.77 -0.42 13.06
N ALA A 299 1.34 -1.62 12.91
CA ALA A 299 2.57 -2.00 13.60
C ALA A 299 3.75 -1.11 13.17
N PHE A 300 3.88 -0.85 11.88
CA PHE A 300 4.93 0.00 11.32
C PHE A 300 4.84 1.44 11.83
N THR A 301 3.64 2.03 11.79
CA THR A 301 3.40 3.38 12.31
C THR A 301 3.78 3.50 13.78
N ARG A 302 3.33 2.54 14.60
CA ARG A 302 3.66 2.52 16.02
C ARG A 302 5.17 2.38 16.25
N LEU A 303 5.83 1.53 15.48
CA LEU A 303 7.28 1.30 15.57
C LEU A 303 8.09 2.56 15.27
N LEU A 304 7.64 3.40 14.33
CA LEU A 304 8.25 4.71 14.06
C LEU A 304 8.00 5.71 15.19
N ASN A 305 6.86 5.63 15.87
CA ASN A 305 6.47 6.51 16.97
C ASN A 305 7.07 6.12 18.33
N ILE A 306 7.71 4.96 18.45
CA ILE A 306 8.51 4.62 19.64
C ILE A 306 9.71 5.55 19.66
N LYS A 307 9.59 6.66 20.39
CA LYS A 307 10.72 7.53 20.69
C LYS A 307 11.80 6.68 21.34
N GLY A 308 12.92 6.51 20.66
CA GLY A 308 14.15 6.02 21.29
C GLY A 308 14.44 6.89 22.51
N ALA A 309 15.07 6.32 23.54
CA ALA A 309 15.66 7.15 24.59
C ALA A 309 16.48 8.24 23.90
N MET A 310 16.26 9.50 24.28
CA MET A 310 17.01 10.63 23.72
C MET A 310 18.49 10.37 23.94
N VAL A 311 19.21 9.97 22.89
CA VAL A 311 20.65 9.78 22.94
C VAL A 311 21.26 11.17 22.85
N ILE A 312 21.49 11.80 24.00
CA ILE A 312 22.32 12.99 24.07
C ILE A 312 23.75 12.52 23.80
N SER A 313 24.40 13.04 22.77
CA SER A 313 25.77 12.64 22.47
C SER A 313 26.70 13.00 23.63
N ASP A 314 27.73 12.17 23.85
CA ASP A 314 28.76 12.45 24.88
C ASP A 314 29.39 13.83 24.68
N ASP A 315 29.48 14.30 23.43
CA ASP A 315 29.95 15.64 23.10
C ASP A 315 29.01 16.75 23.60
N VAL A 316 27.70 16.56 23.51
CA VAL A 316 26.72 17.51 24.05
C VAL A 316 26.76 17.51 25.58
N LEU A 317 26.89 16.34 26.22
CA LEU A 317 27.06 16.22 27.67
C LEU A 317 28.36 16.89 28.14
N ARG A 318 29.47 16.71 27.41
CA ARG A 318 30.76 17.36 27.69
C ARG A 318 30.70 18.88 27.56
N ARG A 319 30.02 19.40 26.53
CA ARG A 319 29.83 20.86 26.35
C ARG A 319 28.98 21.46 27.45
N ALA A 320 27.93 20.77 27.88
CA ALA A 320 27.08 21.23 28.99
C ALA A 320 27.80 21.19 30.35
N ALA A 321 28.81 20.34 30.52
CA ALA A 321 29.60 20.22 31.74
C ALA A 321 30.74 21.24 31.87
N GLN A 322 31.01 22.05 30.83
CA GLN A 322 32.02 23.11 30.93
C GLN A 322 31.44 24.34 31.63
N PRO A 323 32.09 24.88 32.67
CA PRO A 323 31.65 26.11 33.30
C PRO A 323 31.71 27.25 32.28
N GLY A 324 30.58 27.97 32.14
CA GLY A 324 30.46 29.08 31.20
C GLY A 324 31.54 30.15 31.42
N PRO A 325 31.90 30.92 30.37
CA PRO A 325 32.91 31.96 30.48
C PRO A 325 32.48 32.97 31.55
N ARG A 326 33.37 33.19 32.53
CA ARG A 326 33.23 34.23 33.56
C ARG A 326 33.40 35.61 32.95
#